data_AF-A0A7H4MC00-F1
#
_entry.id   AF-A0A7H4MC00-F1
#
_cell.length_a   1.000
_cell.length_b   1.000
_cell.length_c   1.000
_cell.angle_alpha   90.00
_cell.angle_beta   90.00
_cell.angle_gamma   90.00
#
_symmetry.space_group_name_H-M   'P 1'
#
loop_
_entity.id
_entity.type
_entity.pdbx_description
1 polymer ?
#
loop_
_entity_poly.entity_id
_entity_poly.type
_entity_poly.pdbx_seq_one_letter_code
_entity_poly.pdbx_strand_id
1 'polypeptide(L)'
;MRVIQHIAGRSSAKEKNANLIEAIKAAGFPHDRYQTTTIVNTDDAIPGTGMFVRSSIESNKKLFPWSQFIVDSNGLVRKAWQLDEKSSAIVVLDKDGRVKWAKDGALTQQEVQQVIDLLHKLLNK
;
A
#
# COMPACT_ATOMS: atom_id res chain seq x y z
N MET A 1 -11.49 2.62 -8.53
CA MET A 1 -11.28 2.07 -7.17
C MET A 1 -9.81 2.12 -6.85
N ARG A 2 -9.45 2.37 -5.59
CA ARG A 2 -8.04 2.47 -5.20
C ARG A 2 -7.76 1.73 -3.90
N VAL A 3 -6.60 1.11 -3.83
CA VAL A 3 -5.99 0.71 -2.56
C VAL A 3 -4.84 1.66 -2.30
N ILE A 4 -4.84 2.32 -1.15
CA ILE A 4 -3.67 3.02 -0.64
C ILE A 4 -2.96 2.07 0.31
N GLN A 5 -1.68 1.83 0.04
CA GLN A 5 -0.79 1.13 0.96
C GLN A 5 0.23 2.12 1.49
N HIS A 6 0.19 2.43 2.78
CA HIS A 6 1.29 3.13 3.44
C HIS A 6 2.25 2.09 4.00
N ILE A 7 3.56 2.23 3.75
CA ILE A 7 4.60 1.37 4.33
C ILE A 7 5.70 2.22 4.95
N ALA A 8 6.18 1.85 6.13
CA ALA A 8 7.47 2.33 6.61
C ALA A 8 8.60 1.88 5.67
N GLY A 9 9.68 2.67 5.57
CA GLY A 9 10.83 2.45 4.70
C GLY A 9 11.74 1.30 5.13
N ARG A 10 11.17 0.15 5.48
CA ARG A 10 11.85 -1.04 6.03
C ARG A 10 11.27 -2.30 5.37
N SER A 11 12.08 -3.34 5.18
CA SER A 11 11.62 -4.61 4.59
C SER A 11 10.51 -5.27 5.42
N SER A 12 10.64 -5.26 6.75
CA SER A 12 9.65 -5.84 7.67
C SER A 12 8.24 -5.22 7.52
N ALA A 13 8.15 -3.92 7.23
CA ALA A 13 6.88 -3.26 6.97
C ALA A 13 6.28 -3.69 5.61
N LYS A 14 7.13 -3.88 4.59
CA LYS A 14 6.69 -4.40 3.28
C LYS A 14 6.09 -5.80 3.42
N GLU A 15 6.68 -6.65 4.25
CA GLU A 15 6.25 -8.04 4.46
C GLU A 15 4.87 -8.16 5.12
N LYS A 16 4.50 -7.22 6.02
CA LYS A 16 3.22 -7.25 6.76
C LYS A 16 1.99 -7.47 5.90
N ASN A 17 1.97 -6.88 4.70
CA ASN A 17 0.81 -6.92 3.79
C ASN A 17 1.16 -7.50 2.41
N ALA A 18 2.25 -8.27 2.32
CA ALA A 18 2.65 -8.93 1.08
C ALA A 18 1.54 -9.86 0.54
N ASN A 19 0.87 -10.60 1.42
CA ASN A 19 -0.24 -11.49 1.05
C ASN A 19 -1.39 -10.75 0.35
N LEU A 20 -1.71 -9.52 0.77
CA LEU A 20 -2.72 -8.71 0.10
C LEU A 20 -2.26 -8.28 -1.30
N ILE A 21 -0.99 -7.88 -1.44
CA ILE A 21 -0.44 -7.45 -2.73
C ILE A 21 -0.42 -8.61 -3.72
N GLU A 22 -0.04 -9.81 -3.29
CA GLU A 22 -0.10 -11.00 -4.14
C GLU A 22 -1.54 -11.37 -4.50
N ALA A 23 -2.49 -11.27 -3.55
CA ALA A 23 -3.91 -11.50 -3.84
C ALA A 23 -4.47 -10.49 -4.86
N ILE A 24 -4.10 -9.20 -4.75
CA ILE A 24 -4.48 -8.15 -5.72
C ILE A 24 -3.92 -8.46 -7.12
N LYS A 25 -2.64 -8.87 -7.20
CA LYS A 25 -2.03 -9.27 -8.48
C LYS A 25 -2.73 -10.48 -9.08
N ALA A 26 -3.01 -11.50 -8.28
CA ALA A 26 -3.69 -12.72 -8.71
C ALA A 26 -5.14 -12.45 -9.16
N ALA A 27 -5.82 -11.49 -8.54
CA ALA A 27 -7.18 -11.09 -8.93
C ALA A 27 -7.26 -10.40 -10.30
N GLY A 28 -6.12 -9.92 -10.85
CA GLY A 28 -6.07 -9.38 -12.21
C GLY A 28 -6.99 -8.18 -12.47
N PHE A 29 -7.17 -7.31 -11.46
CA PHE A 29 -8.08 -6.18 -11.58
C PHE A 29 -7.73 -5.26 -12.77
N PRO A 30 -8.74 -4.72 -13.48
CA PRO A 30 -8.52 -3.96 -14.70
C PRO A 30 -7.83 -2.61 -14.41
N HIS A 31 -6.71 -2.34 -15.08
CA HIS A 31 -5.81 -1.21 -14.78
C HIS A 31 -6.42 0.18 -15.06
N ASP A 32 -7.49 0.27 -15.83
CA ASP A 32 -8.23 1.50 -16.11
C ASP A 32 -9.21 1.87 -14.97
N ARG A 33 -9.67 0.88 -14.20
CA ARG A 33 -10.66 1.06 -13.11
C ARG A 33 -10.08 0.80 -11.72
N TYR A 34 -8.92 0.17 -11.63
CA TYR A 34 -8.24 -0.16 -10.38
C TYR A 34 -6.78 0.32 -10.36
N GLN A 35 -6.36 0.89 -9.22
CA GLN A 35 -4.96 1.26 -8.99
C GLN A 35 -4.56 1.08 -7.52
N THR A 36 -3.36 0.53 -7.30
CA THR A 36 -2.70 0.57 -5.99
C THR A 36 -1.75 1.76 -5.94
N THR A 37 -1.88 2.58 -4.90
CA THR A 37 -0.98 3.69 -4.60
C THR A 37 -0.18 3.34 -3.35
N THR A 38 1.13 3.15 -3.50
CA THR A 38 2.03 2.85 -2.39
C THR A 38 2.73 4.12 -1.92
N ILE A 39 2.47 4.53 -0.68
CA ILE A 39 3.15 5.62 0.01
C ILE A 39 4.26 5.00 0.84
N VAL A 40 5.51 5.37 0.56
CA VAL A 40 6.68 4.88 1.29
C VAL A 40 7.19 5.97 2.21
N ASN A 41 7.06 5.75 3.51
CA ASN A 41 7.60 6.63 4.54
C ASN A 41 9.10 6.38 4.72
N THR A 42 9.91 7.22 4.10
CA THR A 42 11.38 7.16 4.18
C THR A 42 11.96 7.80 5.44
N ASP A 43 11.16 8.57 6.20
CA ASP A 43 11.51 9.08 7.54
C ASP A 43 11.57 7.92 8.56
N ASP A 44 10.78 6.86 8.33
CA ASP A 44 10.79 5.63 9.11
C ASP A 44 11.61 4.52 8.42
N ALA A 45 12.73 4.88 7.80
CA ALA A 45 13.72 3.92 7.34
C ALA A 45 14.70 3.53 8.47
N ILE A 46 15.46 2.45 8.27
CA ILE A 46 16.60 2.16 9.16
C ILE A 46 17.68 3.24 8.90
N PRO A 47 18.31 3.82 9.94
CA PRO A 47 19.41 4.75 9.76
C PRO A 47 20.50 4.18 8.82
N GLY A 48 20.91 4.97 7.83
CA GLY A 48 21.87 4.54 6.81
C GLY A 48 21.29 3.74 5.64
N THR A 49 20.01 3.32 5.66
CA THR A 49 19.41 2.52 4.57
C THR A 49 18.55 3.31 3.58
N GLY A 50 18.40 4.63 3.75
CA GLY A 50 17.49 5.44 2.93
C GLY A 50 17.77 5.36 1.42
N MET A 51 19.04 5.27 1.02
CA MET A 51 19.43 5.10 -0.39
C MET A 51 18.93 3.77 -0.97
N PHE A 52 18.99 2.68 -0.20
CA PHE A 52 18.50 1.36 -0.63
C PHE A 52 16.98 1.35 -0.77
N VAL A 53 16.25 2.05 0.11
CA VAL A 53 14.79 2.20 -0.02
C VAL A 53 14.45 2.91 -1.33
N ARG A 54 15.11 4.04 -1.64
CA ARG A 54 14.89 4.78 -2.88
C ARG A 54 15.22 3.95 -4.13
N SER A 55 16.35 3.24 -4.13
CA SER A 55 16.74 2.34 -5.22
C SER A 55 15.74 1.21 -5.44
N SER A 56 15.19 0.65 -4.36
CA SER A 56 14.12 -0.36 -4.42
C SER A 56 12.84 0.20 -5.04
N ILE A 57 12.43 1.42 -4.69
CA ILE A 57 11.27 2.11 -5.29
C ILE A 57 11.50 2.33 -6.78
N GLU A 58 12.67 2.84 -7.17
CA GLU A 58 13.02 3.09 -8.57
C GLU A 58 12.99 1.80 -9.39
N SER A 59 13.58 0.73 -8.87
CA SER A 59 13.60 -0.59 -9.53
C SER A 59 12.19 -1.15 -9.70
N ASN A 60 11.33 -1.05 -8.68
CA ASN A 60 9.93 -1.49 -8.78
C ASN A 60 9.13 -0.65 -9.78
N LYS A 61 9.37 0.66 -9.85
CA LYS A 61 8.71 1.53 -10.83
C LYS A 61 9.15 1.23 -12.27
N LYS A 62 10.42 0.87 -12.48
CA LYS A 62 10.94 0.39 -13.78
C LYS A 62 10.31 -0.94 -14.19
N LEU A 63 10.18 -1.88 -13.25
CA LEU A 63 9.58 -3.20 -13.49
C LEU A 63 8.06 -3.12 -13.70
N PHE A 64 7.38 -2.22 -12.99
CA PHE A 64 5.92 -2.05 -13.04
C PHE A 64 5.56 -0.58 -13.31
N PRO A 65 5.68 -0.07 -14.55
CA PRO A 65 5.49 1.35 -14.86
C PRO A 65 4.12 1.92 -14.49
N TRP A 66 3.07 1.08 -14.44
CA TRP A 66 1.72 1.46 -14.03
C TRP A 66 1.56 1.64 -12.50
N SER A 67 2.52 1.17 -11.71
CA SER A 67 2.49 1.31 -10.24
C SER A 67 2.61 2.79 -9.83
N GLN A 68 1.85 3.20 -8.82
CA GLN A 68 1.93 4.56 -8.29
C GLN A 68 2.67 4.54 -6.96
N PHE A 69 3.82 5.23 -6.91
CA PHE A 69 4.61 5.40 -5.69
C PHE A 69 4.64 6.86 -5.27
N ILE A 70 4.50 7.11 -3.98
CA ILE A 70 4.69 8.42 -3.34
C ILE A 70 5.78 8.24 -2.29
N VAL A 71 6.83 9.05 -2.37
CA VAL A 71 7.91 9.06 -1.37
C VAL A 71 7.58 10.13 -0.33
N ASP A 72 7.26 9.70 0.89
CA ASP A 72 7.07 10.58 2.03
C ASP A 72 8.40 10.67 2.79
N SER A 73 9.13 11.77 2.61
CA SER A 73 10.43 11.99 3.27
C SER A 73 10.35 12.61 4.65
N ASN A 74 9.15 12.99 5.10
CA ASN A 74 8.97 13.68 6.38
C ASN A 74 7.98 12.95 7.32
N GLY A 75 7.51 11.76 6.91
CA GLY A 75 6.57 10.93 7.65
C GLY A 75 5.24 11.63 7.91
N LEU A 76 4.82 12.51 7.02
CA LEU A 76 3.61 13.32 7.17
C LEU A 76 2.35 12.45 7.21
N VAL A 77 2.30 11.39 6.41
CA VAL A 77 1.13 10.51 6.36
C VAL A 77 0.99 9.73 7.67
N ARG A 78 2.09 9.15 8.18
CA ARG A 78 2.12 8.48 9.49
C ARG A 78 1.59 9.40 10.59
N LYS A 79 2.09 10.64 10.65
CA LYS A 79 1.71 11.63 11.66
C LYS A 79 0.23 12.02 11.53
N ALA A 80 -0.23 12.32 10.32
CA ALA A 80 -1.61 12.76 10.07
C ALA A 80 -2.63 11.65 10.35
N TRP A 81 -2.30 10.40 10.04
CA TRP A 81 -3.20 9.26 10.22
C TRP A 81 -2.98 8.52 11.55
N GLN A 82 -2.03 8.98 12.35
CA GLN A 82 -1.67 8.40 13.66
C GLN A 82 -1.33 6.90 13.55
N LEU A 83 -0.54 6.54 12.53
CA LEU A 83 -0.12 5.16 12.30
C LEU A 83 1.07 4.79 13.20
N ASP A 84 1.16 3.50 13.50
CA ASP A 84 2.26 2.91 14.25
C ASP A 84 3.58 2.99 13.47
N GLU A 85 4.68 3.14 14.22
CA GLU A 85 6.02 3.04 13.66
C GLU A 85 6.30 1.63 13.13
N LYS A 86 7.12 1.57 12.08
CA LYS A 86 7.55 0.31 11.45
C LYS A 86 6.37 -0.52 10.92
N SER A 87 5.21 0.13 10.74
CA SER A 87 3.96 -0.50 10.32
C SER A 87 3.70 -0.35 8.83
N SER A 88 2.59 -0.97 8.40
CA SER A 88 2.07 -0.99 7.04
C SER A 88 0.56 -0.89 7.13
N ALA A 89 -0.03 0.14 6.55
CA ALA A 89 -1.47 0.38 6.59
C ALA A 89 -2.08 0.18 5.20
N ILE A 90 -3.30 -0.35 5.18
CA ILE A 90 -4.09 -0.57 3.98
C ILE A 90 -5.37 0.24 4.11
N VAL A 91 -5.70 1.00 3.06
CA VAL A 91 -6.94 1.77 2.95
C VAL A 91 -7.57 1.49 1.60
N VAL A 92 -8.85 1.10 1.59
CA VAL A 92 -9.64 0.89 0.38
C VAL A 92 -10.54 2.09 0.15
N LEU A 93 -10.45 2.68 -1.04
CA LEU A 93 -11.26 3.82 -1.47
C LEU A 93 -12.23 3.43 -2.60
N ASP A 94 -13.45 3.97 -2.54
CA ASP A 94 -14.36 3.93 -3.69
C ASP A 94 -13.97 4.92 -4.81
N LYS A 95 -14.76 4.99 -5.89
CA LYS A 95 -14.51 5.91 -7.01
C LYS A 95 -14.61 7.39 -6.62
N ASP A 96 -15.33 7.70 -5.55
CA ASP A 96 -15.51 9.07 -5.05
C ASP A 96 -14.43 9.43 -4.02
N GLY A 97 -13.45 8.55 -3.80
CA GLY A 97 -12.36 8.74 -2.84
C GLY A 97 -12.76 8.51 -1.39
N ARG A 98 -13.94 7.93 -1.13
CA ARG A 98 -14.39 7.66 0.25
C ARG A 98 -13.79 6.36 0.77
N VAL A 99 -13.32 6.39 2.01
CA VAL A 99 -12.81 5.21 2.72
C VAL A 99 -13.94 4.19 2.90
N LYS A 100 -13.71 2.96 2.44
CA LYS A 100 -14.60 1.81 2.66
C LYS A 100 -14.04 0.79 3.63
N TRP A 101 -12.74 0.77 3.79
CA TRP A 101 -12.04 -0.11 4.71
C TRP A 101 -10.67 0.48 5.03
N ALA A 102 -10.21 0.37 6.26
CA ALA A 102 -8.87 0.80 6.65
C ALA A 102 -8.37 -0.03 7.83
N LYS A 103 -7.08 -0.36 7.82
CA LYS A 103 -6.38 -0.99 8.95
C LYS A 103 -4.91 -0.63 8.91
N ASP A 104 -4.35 -0.37 10.08
CA ASP A 104 -2.91 -0.35 10.29
C ASP A 104 -2.43 -1.71 10.81
N GLY A 105 -1.22 -2.10 10.39
CA GLY A 105 -0.59 -3.36 10.74
C GLY A 105 -0.80 -4.47 9.71
N ALA A 106 -0.39 -5.67 10.10
CA ALA A 106 -0.50 -6.84 9.24
C ALA A 106 -1.98 -7.28 9.12
N LEU A 107 -2.40 -7.54 7.89
CA LEU A 107 -3.69 -8.16 7.63
C LEU A 107 -3.62 -9.66 7.89
N THR A 108 -4.64 -10.17 8.55
CA THR A 108 -4.91 -11.62 8.64
C THR A 108 -5.41 -12.15 7.29
N GLN A 109 -5.37 -13.47 7.08
CA GLN A 109 -5.90 -14.07 5.85
C GLN A 109 -7.38 -13.72 5.62
N GLN A 110 -8.19 -13.69 6.69
CA GLN A 110 -9.59 -13.32 6.60
C GLN A 110 -9.77 -11.87 6.15
N GLU A 111 -8.97 -10.95 6.66
CA GLU A 111 -9.01 -9.53 6.24
C GLU A 111 -8.53 -9.36 4.81
N VAL A 112 -7.54 -10.13 4.36
CA VAL A 112 -7.14 -10.15 2.94
C VAL A 112 -8.34 -10.54 2.07
N GLN A 113 -9.04 -11.61 2.43
CA GLN A 113 -10.24 -12.03 1.68
C GLN A 113 -11.32 -10.94 1.69
N GLN A 114 -11.59 -10.33 2.84
CA GLN A 114 -12.56 -9.23 2.95
C GLN A 114 -12.21 -8.06 2.03
N VAL A 115 -10.93 -7.67 1.96
CA VAL A 115 -10.47 -6.59 1.08
C VAL A 115 -10.67 -6.96 -0.39
N ILE A 116 -10.32 -8.19 -0.80
CA ILE A 116 -10.50 -8.65 -2.18
C ILE A 116 -11.98 -8.69 -2.57
N ASP A 117 -12.85 -9.24 -1.72
CA ASP A 117 -14.29 -9.28 -1.96
C ASP A 117 -14.89 -7.88 -2.06
N LEU A 118 -14.43 -6.96 -1.19
CA LEU A 118 -14.84 -5.56 -1.23
C LEU A 118 -14.41 -4.90 -2.55
N LEU A 119 -13.19 -5.15 -3.03
CA LEU A 119 -12.72 -4.62 -4.30
C LEU A 119 -13.54 -5.14 -5.48
N HIS A 120 -13.85 -6.43 -5.54
CA HIS A 120 -14.75 -6.98 -6.55
C HIS A 120 -16.13 -6.31 -6.51
N LYS A 121 -16.72 -6.16 -5.31
CA LYS A 121 -18.02 -5.50 -5.15
C LYS A 121 -17.98 -4.05 -5.60
N LEU A 122 -16.91 -3.31 -5.32
CA LEU A 122 -16.77 -1.92 -5.71
C LEU A 122 -16.48 -1.75 -7.21
N LEU A 123 -15.78 -2.70 -7.83
CA LEU A 123 -15.49 -2.71 -9.27
C LEU A 123 -16.68 -3.21 -10.12
N ASN A 124 -17.65 -3.90 -9.55
CA ASN A 124 -18.84 -4.35 -10.28
C ASN A 124 -20.04 -3.39 -10.16
N LYS A 125 -19.84 -2.25 -9.47
CA LYS A 125 -20.79 -1.12 -9.45
C LYS A 125 -20.38 -0.06 -10.46
#